data_AF-A0AAD7INF6-F1
#
_entry.id   AF-A0AAD7INF6-F1
#
_cell.length_a   1.000
_cell.length_b   1.000
_cell.length_c   1.000
_cell.angle_alpha   90.00
_cell.angle_beta   90.00
_cell.angle_gamma   90.00
#
_symmetry.space_group_name_H-M   'P 1'
#
loop_
_entity.id
_entity.type
_entity.pdbx_description
1 polymer ?
#
loop_
_entity_poly.entity_id
_entity_poly.type
_entity_poly.pdbx_seq_one_letter_code
_entity_poly.pdbx_strand_id
1 'polypeptide(L)'
;MAQLLPIVLTALAACSIVAAEDLVSCGASNYYPSQYTCFDDDFLCPIVNGTAYIQCGDACYSDSQYSCNDTTLGLYNPNGPNPLDDCGFTQYDPSQYICFDGFSLCPIMDGSATFKCGDVCYTPDGYSCSLGQVYPNGTPQPTCVPDFGDDELCTEDGCEILPCCPGLISVADKCRDPCQLDPSSCPSRRAE
;
A
#
# COMPACT_ATOMS: atom_id res chain seq x y z
N MET A 1 27.33 -66.66 6.58
CA MET A 1 26.16 -66.01 7.20
C MET A 1 26.48 -64.52 7.30
N ALA A 2 26.09 -63.73 6.30
CA ALA A 2 26.35 -62.29 6.26
C ALA A 2 25.01 -61.57 6.44
N GLN A 3 24.84 -60.89 7.57
CA GLN A 3 23.64 -60.12 7.90
C GLN A 3 23.78 -58.71 7.29
N LEU A 4 22.89 -58.39 6.36
CA LEU A 4 22.72 -57.05 5.81
C LEU A 4 21.87 -56.22 6.78
N LEU A 5 22.46 -55.15 7.32
CA LEU A 5 21.74 -54.11 8.06
C LEU A 5 21.00 -53.18 7.08
N PRO A 6 19.72 -52.83 7.32
CA PRO A 6 19.05 -51.77 6.58
C PRO A 6 19.40 -50.40 7.17
N ILE A 7 20.03 -49.55 6.37
CA ILE A 7 20.23 -48.13 6.66
C ILE A 7 18.90 -47.42 6.40
N VAL A 8 18.24 -46.98 7.45
CA VAL A 8 17.02 -46.15 7.37
C VAL A 8 17.46 -44.71 7.09
N LEU A 9 17.29 -44.25 5.85
CA LEU A 9 17.42 -42.84 5.47
C LEU A 9 16.16 -42.09 5.93
N THR A 10 16.24 -41.38 7.04
CA THR A 10 15.24 -40.37 7.40
C THR A 10 15.52 -39.08 6.62
N ALA A 11 14.77 -38.84 5.55
CA ALA A 11 14.77 -37.58 4.83
C ALA A 11 14.05 -36.51 5.68
N LEU A 12 14.80 -35.57 6.24
CA LEU A 12 14.24 -34.33 6.77
C LEU A 12 13.79 -33.47 5.58
N ALA A 13 12.50 -33.49 5.28
CA ALA A 13 11.87 -32.51 4.42
C ALA A 13 11.78 -31.18 5.17
N ALA A 14 12.74 -30.28 4.92
CA ALA A 14 12.61 -28.87 5.29
C ALA A 14 11.52 -28.27 4.42
N CYS A 15 10.33 -28.10 4.99
CA CYS A 15 9.24 -27.36 4.36
C CYS A 15 9.61 -25.87 4.41
N SER A 16 10.19 -25.35 3.33
CA SER A 16 10.37 -23.92 3.14
C SER A 16 8.99 -23.30 3.05
N ILE A 17 8.59 -22.56 4.09
CA ILE A 17 7.39 -21.74 4.06
C ILE A 17 7.70 -20.57 3.14
N VAL A 18 7.36 -20.68 1.85
CA VAL A 18 7.36 -19.53 0.95
C VAL A 18 6.14 -18.71 1.37
N ALA A 19 6.39 -17.56 2.00
CA ALA A 19 5.33 -16.57 2.20
C ALA A 19 4.85 -16.17 0.80
N ALA A 20 3.64 -16.58 0.43
CA ALA A 20 2.98 -16.04 -0.73
C ALA A 20 2.60 -14.61 -0.37
N GLU A 21 3.18 -13.64 -1.06
CA GLU A 21 2.74 -12.25 -0.96
C GLU A 21 1.38 -12.12 -1.64
N ASP A 22 0.48 -11.35 -1.02
CA ASP A 22 -0.84 -11.09 -1.59
C ASP A 22 -0.71 -10.21 -2.83
N LEU A 23 -1.44 -10.60 -3.90
CA LEU A 23 -1.57 -9.75 -5.06
C LEU A 23 -2.50 -8.58 -4.75
N VAL A 24 -2.05 -7.38 -5.11
CA VAL A 24 -2.82 -6.15 -4.96
C VAL A 24 -3.20 -5.65 -6.36
N SER A 25 -4.36 -5.00 -6.47
CA SER A 25 -4.83 -4.42 -7.73
C SER A 25 -4.28 -3.00 -7.92
N CYS A 26 -3.89 -2.67 -9.14
CA CYS A 26 -3.57 -1.35 -9.65
C CYS A 26 -4.29 -1.24 -11.00
N GLY A 27 -5.43 -0.56 -10.99
CA GLY A 27 -6.31 -0.42 -12.14
C GLY A 27 -6.75 -1.79 -12.64
N ALA A 28 -6.47 -2.07 -13.91
CA ALA A 28 -6.82 -3.36 -14.52
C ALA A 28 -5.83 -4.49 -14.21
N SER A 29 -4.71 -4.21 -13.53
CA SER A 29 -3.61 -5.15 -13.33
C SER A 29 -3.48 -5.58 -11.86
N ASN A 30 -3.09 -6.83 -11.64
CA ASN A 30 -2.67 -7.28 -10.31
C ASN A 30 -1.14 -7.33 -10.25
N TYR A 31 -0.56 -6.87 -9.16
CA TYR A 31 0.88 -6.80 -8.97
C TYR A 31 1.31 -7.27 -7.58
N TYR A 32 2.59 -7.58 -7.44
CA TYR A 32 3.22 -7.81 -6.15
C TYR A 32 3.83 -6.50 -5.64
N PRO A 33 3.44 -6.00 -4.46
CA PRO A 33 4.01 -4.78 -3.88
C PRO A 33 5.53 -4.81 -3.69
N SER A 34 6.13 -6.00 -3.60
CA SER A 34 7.58 -6.19 -3.56
C SER A 34 8.29 -5.94 -4.89
N GLN A 35 7.55 -5.92 -6.01
CA GLN A 35 8.09 -5.79 -7.37
C GLN A 35 7.64 -4.52 -8.10
N TYR A 36 6.52 -3.94 -7.71
CA TYR A 36 5.98 -2.73 -8.33
C TYR A 36 5.37 -1.78 -7.32
N THR A 37 5.33 -0.50 -7.67
CA THR A 37 4.60 0.57 -7.00
C THR A 37 3.48 1.04 -7.91
N CYS A 38 2.25 1.07 -7.40
CA CYS A 38 1.11 1.62 -8.10
C CYS A 38 1.00 3.12 -7.83
N PHE A 39 0.80 3.89 -8.89
CA PHE A 39 0.58 5.33 -8.87
C PHE A 39 -0.72 5.66 -9.59
N ASP A 40 -1.43 6.68 -9.10
CA ASP A 40 -2.65 7.22 -9.70
C ASP A 40 -3.67 6.12 -10.08
N ASP A 41 -3.76 5.10 -9.22
CA ASP A 41 -4.62 3.92 -9.33
C ASP A 41 -4.50 3.06 -10.61
N ASP A 42 -3.66 3.37 -11.61
CA ASP A 42 -3.52 2.56 -12.84
C ASP A 42 -2.08 2.51 -13.42
N PHE A 43 -1.11 3.18 -12.81
CA PHE A 43 0.26 3.26 -13.32
C PHE A 43 1.25 2.46 -12.47
N LEU A 44 1.86 1.42 -13.03
CA LEU A 44 2.81 0.57 -12.31
C LEU A 44 4.26 0.89 -12.64
N CYS A 45 5.03 1.30 -11.62
CA CYS A 45 6.48 1.42 -11.71
C CYS A 45 7.21 0.27 -11.04
N PRO A 46 8.24 -0.31 -11.70
CA PRO A 46 8.98 -1.42 -11.15
C PRO A 46 9.88 -1.02 -9.99
N ILE A 47 10.14 -1.96 -9.10
CA ILE A 47 11.15 -1.89 -8.06
C ILE A 47 12.38 -2.66 -8.56
N VAL A 48 13.47 -1.96 -8.82
CA VAL A 48 14.69 -2.53 -9.40
C VAL A 48 15.82 -2.43 -8.38
N ASN A 49 16.41 -3.57 -8.02
CA ASN A 49 17.44 -3.68 -6.97
C ASN A 49 17.03 -3.07 -5.61
N GLY A 50 15.74 -3.16 -5.26
CA GLY A 50 15.19 -2.60 -4.02
C GLY A 50 14.89 -1.09 -4.09
N THR A 51 15.21 -0.42 -5.20
CA THR A 51 14.84 0.97 -5.43
C THR A 51 13.53 1.01 -6.22
N ALA A 52 12.49 1.60 -5.62
CA ALA A 52 11.25 1.86 -6.34
C ALA A 52 11.48 2.96 -7.37
N TYR A 53 11.06 2.70 -8.61
CA TYR A 53 11.04 3.75 -9.62
C TYR A 53 9.81 4.63 -9.36
N ILE A 54 9.96 5.93 -9.57
CA ILE A 54 8.92 6.94 -9.32
C ILE A 54 8.33 7.35 -10.67
N GLN A 55 7.04 7.70 -10.70
CA GLN A 55 6.38 8.21 -11.89
C GLN A 55 6.79 9.65 -12.20
N CYS A 56 7.03 9.94 -13.47
CA CYS A 56 7.14 11.27 -14.03
C CYS A 56 6.42 11.30 -15.39
N GLY A 57 5.23 11.91 -15.41
CA GLY A 57 4.33 11.80 -16.56
C GLY A 57 4.01 10.33 -16.85
N ASP A 58 4.31 9.88 -18.06
CA ASP A 58 4.03 8.50 -18.52
C ASP A 58 5.23 7.55 -18.34
N ALA A 59 6.27 7.96 -17.60
CA ALA A 59 7.51 7.20 -17.45
C ALA A 59 7.84 6.92 -15.98
N CYS A 60 8.44 5.75 -15.74
CA CYS A 60 9.05 5.41 -14.46
C CYS A 60 10.55 5.73 -14.50
N TYR A 61 11.05 6.39 -13.47
CA TYR A 61 12.44 6.81 -13.42
C TYR A 61 13.07 6.58 -12.04
N SER A 62 14.40 6.57 -12.00
CA SER A 62 15.17 6.60 -10.76
C SER A 62 15.74 8.00 -10.54
N ASP A 63 15.45 8.56 -9.38
CA ASP A 63 15.97 9.83 -8.86
C ASP A 63 17.50 9.92 -8.85
N SER A 64 18.19 8.78 -8.81
CA SER A 64 19.64 8.69 -8.89
C SER A 64 20.21 9.03 -10.27
N GLN A 65 19.39 9.00 -11.33
CA GLN A 65 19.81 9.18 -12.73
C GLN A 65 19.05 10.31 -13.43
N TYR A 66 17.82 10.57 -13.02
CA TYR A 66 16.93 11.53 -13.65
C TYR A 66 16.23 12.40 -12.60
N SER A 67 15.66 13.52 -13.05
CA SER A 67 14.82 14.41 -12.25
C SER A 67 13.49 14.63 -12.98
N CYS A 68 12.39 14.84 -12.27
CA CYS A 68 11.11 15.19 -12.90
C CYS A 68 10.82 16.68 -12.75
N ASN A 69 10.42 17.35 -13.84
CA ASN A 69 9.95 18.73 -13.75
C ASN A 69 8.65 18.85 -14.54
N ASP A 70 7.53 19.11 -13.86
CA ASP A 70 6.21 19.27 -14.48
C ASP A 70 5.93 18.17 -15.54
N THR A 71 6.13 16.89 -15.19
CA THR A 71 6.02 15.69 -16.05
C THR A 71 7.14 15.45 -17.07
N THR A 72 8.13 16.33 -17.16
CA THR A 72 9.27 16.20 -18.08
C THR A 72 10.47 15.57 -17.39
N LEU A 73 10.94 14.45 -17.93
CA LEU A 73 12.15 13.79 -17.46
C LEU A 73 13.41 14.58 -17.89
N GLY A 74 14.20 14.99 -16.91
CA GLY A 74 15.52 15.61 -17.08
C GLY A 74 16.64 14.69 -16.57
N LEU A 75 17.88 14.97 -16.97
CA LEU A 75 19.05 14.29 -16.40
C LEU A 75 19.35 14.84 -15.00
N TYR A 76 19.62 13.94 -14.06
CA TYR A 76 20.07 14.34 -12.73
C TYR A 76 21.42 15.08 -12.82
N ASN A 77 21.47 16.28 -12.26
CA ASN A 77 22.70 17.07 -12.19
C ASN A 77 23.19 17.13 -10.73
N PRO A 78 24.23 16.35 -10.35
CA PRO A 78 24.75 16.33 -8.98
C PRO A 78 25.39 17.65 -8.55
N ASN A 79 25.72 18.53 -9.50
CA ASN A 79 26.27 19.85 -9.24
C ASN A 79 25.22 20.96 -9.39
N GLY A 80 23.98 20.59 -9.71
CA GLY A 80 22.85 21.50 -9.82
C GLY A 80 22.24 21.83 -8.46
N PRO A 81 21.28 22.77 -8.43
CA PRO A 81 20.36 22.83 -7.29
C PRO A 81 19.68 21.46 -7.12
N ASN A 82 19.40 21.08 -5.87
CA ASN A 82 18.73 19.82 -5.59
C ASN A 82 17.44 19.77 -6.42
N PRO A 83 17.24 18.77 -7.28
CA PRO A 83 16.02 18.67 -8.06
C PRO A 83 14.87 18.45 -7.08
N LEU A 84 14.04 19.49 -6.96
CA LEU A 84 12.78 19.40 -6.25
C LEU A 84 11.71 19.11 -7.28
N ASP A 85 10.90 18.10 -6.99
CA ASP A 85 9.75 17.72 -7.78
C ASP A 85 8.49 18.35 -7.17
N ASP A 86 7.45 18.53 -7.98
CA ASP A 86 6.18 19.06 -7.53
C ASP A 86 5.21 17.92 -7.19
N CYS A 87 4.59 18.00 -6.01
CA CYS A 87 3.48 17.16 -5.58
C CYS A 87 2.29 18.08 -5.27
N GLY A 88 1.50 18.37 -6.30
CA GLY A 88 0.39 19.31 -6.21
C GLY A 88 0.88 20.75 -6.05
N PHE A 89 0.80 21.30 -4.85
CA PHE A 89 1.25 22.66 -4.54
C PHE A 89 2.51 22.72 -3.66
N THR A 90 3.14 21.57 -3.39
CA THR A 90 4.36 21.49 -2.58
C THR A 90 5.51 20.94 -3.39
N GLN A 91 6.71 21.45 -3.12
CA GLN A 91 7.96 20.93 -3.65
C GLN A 91 8.55 19.93 -2.67
N TYR A 92 8.99 18.79 -3.18
CA TYR A 92 9.56 17.72 -2.37
C TYR A 92 10.88 17.20 -2.96
N ASP A 93 11.66 16.56 -2.10
CA ASP A 93 12.87 15.85 -2.51
C ASP A 93 12.49 14.41 -2.87
N PRO A 94 12.61 13.99 -4.15
CA PRO A 94 12.24 12.64 -4.58
C PRO A 94 13.12 11.54 -3.96
N SER A 95 14.26 11.90 -3.37
CA SER A 95 15.09 10.97 -2.61
C SER A 95 14.60 10.72 -1.18
N GLN A 96 13.62 11.49 -0.71
CA GLN A 96 13.08 11.40 0.65
C GLN A 96 11.59 11.08 0.67
N TYR A 97 10.85 11.42 -0.39
CA TYR A 97 9.41 11.19 -0.47
C TYR A 97 9.00 10.69 -1.84
N ILE A 98 7.86 10.05 -1.89
CA ILE A 98 7.16 9.63 -3.09
C ILE A 98 5.82 10.36 -3.12
N CYS A 99 5.50 10.98 -4.24
CA CYS A 99 4.20 11.63 -4.46
C CYS A 99 3.20 10.61 -5.00
N PHE A 100 2.03 10.55 -4.37
CA PHE A 100 0.87 9.76 -4.77
C PHE A 100 -0.31 10.69 -5.06
N ASP A 101 -1.04 10.39 -6.14
CA ASP A 101 -2.27 11.06 -6.57
C ASP A 101 -2.12 12.57 -6.78
N GLY A 102 -0.87 13.03 -6.99
CA GLY A 102 -0.55 14.44 -7.17
C GLY A 102 -0.72 15.32 -5.92
N PHE A 103 -0.93 14.78 -4.71
CA PHE A 103 -1.02 15.59 -3.49
C PHE A 103 -0.59 14.90 -2.18
N SER A 104 -0.35 13.59 -2.20
CA SER A 104 0.00 12.83 -0.99
C SER A 104 1.48 12.48 -1.00
N LEU A 105 2.23 12.93 0.02
CA LEU A 105 3.65 12.61 0.15
C LEU A 105 3.86 11.49 1.17
N CYS A 106 4.45 10.38 0.70
CA CYS A 106 4.83 9.26 1.54
C CYS A 106 6.35 9.20 1.70
N PRO A 107 6.89 9.14 2.93
CA PRO A 107 8.33 9.18 3.16
C PRO A 107 9.01 7.86 2.77
N ILE A 108 10.23 7.91 2.28
CA ILE A 108 11.06 6.72 2.08
C ILE A 108 11.60 6.31 3.46
N MET A 109 11.28 5.09 3.92
CA MET A 109 11.67 4.57 5.24
C MET A 109 12.67 3.42 5.08
N ASP A 110 13.80 3.51 5.78
CA ASP A 110 14.89 2.51 5.72
C ASP A 110 15.42 2.22 4.30
N GLY A 111 15.34 3.20 3.41
CA GLY A 111 15.73 3.07 2.00
C GLY A 111 14.69 2.38 1.12
N SER A 112 13.56 1.95 1.70
CA SER A 112 12.42 1.39 1.00
C SER A 112 11.34 2.45 0.81
N ALA A 113 10.80 2.50 -0.40
CA ALA A 113 9.59 3.24 -0.70
C ALA A 113 8.45 2.82 0.24
N THR A 114 7.78 3.81 0.83
CA THR A 114 6.50 3.53 1.49
C THR A 114 5.37 3.73 0.50
N PHE A 115 4.31 2.95 0.69
CA PHE A 115 3.16 2.87 -0.18
C PHE A 115 1.99 3.57 0.47
N LYS A 116 1.12 4.16 -0.34
CA LYS A 116 -0.12 4.76 0.15
C LYS A 116 -1.19 3.68 0.33
N CYS A 117 -1.93 3.77 1.44
CA CYS A 117 -3.13 3.00 1.70
C CYS A 117 -4.16 3.91 2.38
N GLY A 118 -5.20 4.31 1.63
CA GLY A 118 -6.08 5.39 2.09
C GLY A 118 -5.25 6.66 2.37
N ASP A 119 -5.36 7.21 3.58
CA ASP A 119 -4.66 8.41 4.01
C ASP A 119 -3.30 8.16 4.73
N VAL A 120 -2.83 6.91 4.78
CA VAL A 120 -1.60 6.54 5.50
C VAL A 120 -0.55 5.92 4.60
N CYS A 121 0.71 6.07 4.99
CA CYS A 121 1.85 5.43 4.33
C CYS A 121 2.29 4.18 5.11
N TYR A 122 2.58 3.09 4.42
CA TYR A 122 3.00 1.82 5.03
C TYR A 122 4.14 1.14 4.27
N THR A 123 4.81 0.20 4.94
CA THR A 123 5.81 -0.67 4.33
C THR A 123 5.23 -2.07 4.08
N PRO A 124 5.40 -2.64 2.87
CA PRO A 124 4.84 -3.94 2.52
C PRO A 124 5.50 -5.09 3.29
N ASP A 125 6.71 -4.87 3.84
CA ASP A 125 7.45 -5.86 4.63
C ASP A 125 6.72 -6.26 5.92
N GLY A 126 5.97 -5.32 6.51
CA GLY A 126 5.26 -5.52 7.78
C GLY A 126 3.75 -5.45 7.68
N TYR A 127 3.22 -4.84 6.61
CA TYR A 127 1.81 -4.50 6.51
C TYR A 127 1.27 -4.74 5.09
N SER A 128 -0.02 -5.04 5.00
CA SER A 128 -0.80 -5.13 3.77
C SER A 128 -1.88 -4.04 3.76
N CYS A 129 -2.18 -3.49 2.59
CA CYS A 129 -3.33 -2.60 2.40
C CYS A 129 -4.58 -3.40 2.02
N SER A 130 -5.68 -3.19 2.73
CA SER A 130 -6.99 -3.76 2.40
C SER A 130 -8.08 -2.77 2.79
N LEU A 131 -9.03 -2.51 1.90
CA LEU A 131 -10.15 -1.55 2.12
C LEU A 131 -9.66 -0.18 2.63
N GLY A 132 -8.60 0.36 2.01
CA GLY A 132 -8.02 1.66 2.38
C GLY A 132 -7.33 1.70 3.74
N GLN A 133 -7.06 0.55 4.36
CA GLN A 133 -6.46 0.46 5.69
C GLN A 133 -5.31 -0.54 5.77
N VAL A 134 -4.39 -0.28 6.69
CA VAL A 134 -3.16 -1.04 6.87
C VAL A 134 -3.33 -2.13 7.94
N TYR A 135 -2.98 -3.35 7.58
CA TYR A 135 -3.07 -4.53 8.44
C TYR A 135 -1.70 -5.18 8.58
N PRO A 136 -1.27 -5.64 9.77
CA PRO A 136 -0.04 -6.39 9.89
C PRO A 136 -0.08 -7.67 9.05
N ASN A 137 1.00 -7.95 8.32
CA ASN A 137 1.10 -9.18 7.53
C ASN A 137 0.89 -10.43 8.40
N GLY A 138 0.12 -11.38 7.89
CA GLY A 138 -0.24 -12.61 8.61
C GLY A 138 -1.42 -12.48 9.57
N THR A 139 -2.09 -11.33 9.60
CA THR A 139 -3.40 -11.19 10.25
C THR A 139 -4.53 -11.49 9.26
N PRO A 140 -5.68 -12.03 9.71
CA PRO A 140 -6.82 -12.22 8.82
C PRO A 140 -7.29 -10.86 8.32
N GLN A 141 -7.34 -10.68 6.99
CA GLN A 141 -7.90 -9.47 6.40
C GLN A 141 -9.38 -9.33 6.78
N PRO A 142 -9.85 -8.13 7.10
CA PRO A 142 -11.24 -7.93 7.47
C PRO A 142 -12.15 -8.05 6.25
N THR A 143 -13.36 -8.55 6.49
CA THR A 143 -14.42 -8.65 5.48
C THR A 143 -15.38 -7.46 5.54
N CYS A 144 -15.06 -6.42 6.30
CA CYS A 144 -15.89 -5.26 6.56
C CYS A 144 -15.05 -4.02 6.84
N VAL A 145 -15.63 -2.85 6.62
CA VAL A 145 -14.98 -1.55 6.83
C VAL A 145 -15.19 -1.09 8.29
N PRO A 146 -14.14 -0.84 9.07
CA PRO A 146 -14.25 -0.42 10.47
C PRO A 146 -14.54 1.08 10.59
N ASP A 147 -14.68 1.57 11.83
CA ASP A 147 -15.05 2.98 12.11
C ASP A 147 -14.07 3.95 11.45
N PHE A 148 -14.61 5.00 10.84
CA PHE A 148 -13.92 5.98 9.97
C PHE A 148 -13.32 5.46 8.66
N GLY A 149 -13.37 4.16 8.37
CA GLY A 149 -12.94 3.64 7.09
C GLY A 149 -13.87 4.08 5.95
N ASP A 150 -13.30 4.26 4.75
CA ASP A 150 -14.06 4.55 3.54
C ASP A 150 -14.81 3.30 3.09
N ASP A 151 -16.12 3.40 3.00
CA ASP A 151 -16.99 2.29 2.62
C ASP A 151 -17.49 2.39 1.18
N GLU A 152 -16.95 3.33 0.42
CA GLU A 152 -17.19 3.48 -1.00
C GLU A 152 -15.86 3.35 -1.76
N LEU A 153 -15.77 2.33 -2.62
CA LEU A 153 -14.68 2.18 -3.58
C LEU A 153 -15.17 2.62 -4.95
N CYS A 154 -14.81 3.83 -5.36
CA CYS A 154 -15.13 4.36 -6.68
C CYS A 154 -14.05 4.04 -7.70
N THR A 155 -14.46 3.43 -8.81
CA THR A 155 -13.64 3.23 -10.02
C THR A 155 -14.32 3.89 -11.21
N GLU A 156 -13.68 3.90 -12.38
CA GLU A 156 -14.27 4.46 -13.62
C GLU A 156 -15.57 3.75 -14.04
N ASP A 157 -15.78 2.51 -13.61
CA ASP A 157 -16.98 1.71 -13.90
C ASP A 157 -18.13 1.92 -12.89
N GLY A 158 -17.88 2.68 -11.82
CA GLY A 158 -18.86 2.98 -10.76
C GLY A 158 -18.29 2.77 -9.36
N CYS A 159 -19.14 3.02 -8.36
CA CYS A 159 -18.78 2.89 -6.95
C CYS A 159 -19.40 1.64 -6.32
N GLU A 160 -18.58 0.83 -5.66
CA GLU A 160 -19.01 -0.32 -4.87
C GLU A 160 -19.04 0.07 -3.39
N ILE A 161 -20.21 -0.11 -2.75
CA ILE A 161 -20.36 0.13 -1.31
C ILE A 161 -19.98 -1.14 -0.56
N LEU A 162 -18.91 -1.05 0.23
CA LEU A 162 -18.43 -2.09 1.11
C LEU A 162 -19.27 -2.15 2.40
N PRO A 163 -19.48 -3.34 2.98
CA PRO A 163 -20.22 -3.46 4.22
C PRO A 163 -19.41 -2.91 5.40
N CYS A 164 -19.99 -1.96 6.13
CA CYS A 164 -19.47 -1.57 7.43
C CYS A 164 -19.47 -2.73 8.42
N CYS A 165 -18.50 -2.75 9.33
CA CYS A 165 -18.44 -3.76 10.37
C CYS A 165 -19.68 -3.71 11.29
N PRO A 166 -20.09 -4.84 11.90
CA PRO A 166 -21.31 -4.91 12.70
C PRO A 166 -21.39 -3.82 13.76
N GLY A 167 -22.50 -3.07 13.77
CA GLY A 167 -22.73 -1.97 14.70
C GLY A 167 -22.37 -0.58 14.15
N LEU A 168 -21.74 -0.50 12.98
CA LEU A 168 -21.47 0.75 12.27
C LEU A 168 -22.52 0.97 11.15
N ILE A 169 -22.66 2.22 10.72
CA ILE A 169 -23.50 2.63 9.60
C ILE A 169 -22.68 3.40 8.57
N SER A 170 -23.07 3.26 7.29
CA SER A 170 -22.55 4.06 6.19
C SER A 170 -23.12 5.47 6.25
N VAL A 171 -22.25 6.49 6.38
CA VAL A 171 -22.64 7.90 6.37
C VAL A 171 -21.55 8.73 5.70
N ALA A 172 -21.91 9.36 4.56
CA ALA A 172 -21.00 10.17 3.76
C ALA A 172 -19.71 9.41 3.40
N ASP A 173 -19.91 8.25 2.78
CA ASP A 173 -18.87 7.42 2.17
C ASP A 173 -17.83 6.88 3.16
N LYS A 174 -18.21 6.92 4.45
CA LYS A 174 -17.45 6.34 5.55
C LYS A 174 -18.33 5.57 6.51
N CYS A 175 -17.78 4.52 7.08
CA CYS A 175 -18.39 3.87 8.24
C CYS A 175 -18.26 4.75 9.48
N ARG A 176 -19.36 4.87 10.22
CA ARG A 176 -19.45 5.62 11.48
C ARG A 176 -20.19 4.83 12.52
N ASP A 177 -19.74 4.94 13.77
CA ASP A 177 -20.54 4.56 14.92
C ASP A 177 -21.78 5.49 15.00
N PRO A 178 -23.02 4.96 14.94
CA PRO A 178 -24.25 5.75 15.11
C PRO A 178 -24.20 6.63 16.36
N CYS A 179 -23.53 6.16 17.42
CA CYS A 179 -23.38 6.86 18.68
C CYS A 179 -22.58 8.16 18.61
N GLN A 180 -21.67 8.27 17.64
CA GLN A 180 -20.89 9.48 17.45
C GLN A 180 -21.67 10.54 16.66
N LEU A 181 -22.66 10.12 15.89
CA LEU A 181 -23.50 10.99 15.07
C LEU A 181 -24.72 11.49 15.85
N ASP A 182 -25.35 10.61 16.62
CA ASP A 182 -26.42 10.94 17.53
C ASP A 182 -26.25 10.17 18.86
N PRO A 183 -25.71 10.81 19.91
CA PRO A 183 -25.53 10.18 21.22
C PRO A 183 -26.84 9.67 21.85
N SER A 184 -27.99 10.17 21.42
CA SER A 184 -29.30 9.75 21.92
C SER A 184 -29.80 8.45 21.28
N SER A 185 -29.17 8.01 20.19
CA SER A 185 -29.45 6.74 19.52
C SER A 185 -28.72 5.54 20.14
N CYS A 186 -27.82 5.77 21.10
CA CYS A 186 -27.09 4.71 21.78
C CYS A 186 -27.94 3.97 22.81
N PRO A 187 -27.81 2.64 22.91
CA PRO A 187 -28.23 1.95 24.12
C PRO A 187 -27.40 2.52 25.28
N SER A 188 -28.07 3.20 26.22
CA SER A 188 -27.44 3.66 27.45
C SER A 188 -26.78 2.45 28.11
N ARG A 189 -25.44 2.41 28.15
CA ARG A 189 -24.74 1.42 28.96
C ARG A 189 -25.24 1.62 30.39
N ARG A 190 -26.08 0.70 30.87
CA ARG A 190 -26.28 0.53 32.31
C ARG A 190 -24.90 0.23 32.86
N ALA A 191 -24.44 1.10 33.76
CA ALA A 191 -23.33 0.80 34.63
C ALA A 191 -23.72 -0.46 35.42
N GLU A 192 -22.97 -1.55 35.22
CA GLU A 192 -22.82 -2.66 36.16
C GLU A 192 -21.32 -2.91 36.36
#